data_AF-A0A7C0W1Z8-F1
#
_entry.id   AF-A0A7C0W1Z8-F1
#
_cell.length_a   1.000
_cell.length_b   1.000
_cell.length_c   1.000
_cell.angle_alpha   90.00
_cell.angle_beta   90.00
_cell.angle_gamma   90.00
#
_symmetry.space_group_name_H-M   'P 1'
#
loop_
_entity.id
_entity.type
_entity.pdbx_description
1 polymer ?
#
loop_
_entity_poly.entity_id
_entity_poly.type
_entity_poly.pdbx_seq_one_letter_code
_entity_poly.pdbx_strand_id
1 'polypeptide(L)'
;EKYAEFLKIDFPRVPFTSNLELFKKIGELGKQLVQLHLLESDELDTPIAKYQGASENDRIEKVVYNEDEQRVYINEGKYFEGINSELWQYHIGGYQVLYKYLKDRKGRILEDARRYCKIATALQKTIGLQKEIDLLYPKVEENILE
;
A
#
# COMPACT_ATOMS: atom_id res chain seq x y z
N GLU A 1 -14.05 6.93 8.99
CA GLU A 1 -14.65 6.79 10.34
C GLU A 1 -16.18 6.82 10.35
N LYS A 2 -16.84 7.73 9.60
CA LYS A 2 -18.31 7.89 9.52
C LYS A 2 -19.13 6.58 9.47
N TYR A 3 -18.69 5.56 8.74
CA TYR A 3 -19.42 4.30 8.54
C TYR A 3 -18.90 3.10 9.33
N ALA A 4 -17.98 3.30 10.28
CA ALA A 4 -17.26 2.20 10.93
C ALA A 4 -18.18 1.18 11.62
N GLU A 5 -19.23 1.62 12.32
CA GLU A 5 -20.18 0.70 12.98
C GLU A 5 -21.02 -0.11 11.99
N PHE A 6 -21.41 0.48 10.86
CA PHE A 6 -22.15 -0.21 9.81
C PHE A 6 -21.29 -1.29 9.12
N LEU A 7 -20.02 -0.99 8.86
CA LEU A 7 -19.08 -1.92 8.24
C LEU A 7 -18.72 -3.13 9.13
N LYS A 8 -18.97 -3.05 10.44
CA LYS A 8 -18.78 -4.18 11.37
C LYS A 8 -19.94 -5.19 11.30
N ILE A 9 -21.14 -4.73 10.95
CA ILE A 9 -22.37 -5.52 11.11
C ILE A 9 -22.94 -6.03 9.78
N ASP A 10 -22.72 -5.32 8.67
CA ASP A 10 -23.30 -5.65 7.36
C ASP A 10 -22.37 -5.27 6.21
N PHE A 11 -22.68 -5.73 5.00
CA PHE A 11 -21.92 -5.41 3.81
C PHE A 11 -21.91 -3.91 3.50
N PRO A 12 -20.79 -3.38 2.96
CA PRO A 12 -20.69 -1.99 2.57
C PRO A 12 -21.73 -1.64 1.50
N ARG A 13 -22.43 -0.53 1.68
CA ARG A 13 -23.28 0.10 0.66
C ARG A 13 -22.56 1.30 0.11
N VAL A 14 -22.49 1.42 -1.21
CA VAL A 14 -21.76 2.49 -1.89
C VAL A 14 -22.77 3.47 -2.47
N PRO A 15 -22.79 4.75 -2.01
CA PRO A 15 -23.63 5.76 -2.62
C PRO A 15 -23.09 6.13 -4.01
N PHE A 16 -24.01 6.37 -4.95
CA PHE A 16 -23.68 6.87 -6.29
C PHE A 16 -24.08 8.32 -6.40
N THR A 17 -23.15 9.19 -6.83
CA THR A 17 -23.47 10.59 -7.10
C THR A 17 -24.20 10.76 -8.43
N SER A 18 -25.15 11.69 -8.49
CA SER A 18 -25.80 12.10 -9.75
C SER A 18 -24.89 12.98 -10.62
N ASN A 19 -23.80 13.49 -10.07
CA ASN A 19 -22.78 14.21 -10.82
C ASN A 19 -21.90 13.24 -11.63
N LEU A 20 -22.17 13.14 -12.93
CA LEU A 20 -21.46 12.24 -13.84
C LEU A 20 -19.95 12.48 -13.90
N GLU A 21 -19.50 13.74 -13.83
CA GLU A 21 -18.07 14.06 -13.87
C GLU A 21 -17.35 13.56 -12.61
N LEU A 22 -17.97 13.79 -11.44
CA LEU A 22 -17.46 13.30 -10.17
C LEU A 22 -17.46 11.76 -10.13
N PHE A 23 -18.52 11.11 -10.60
CA PHE A 23 -18.59 9.66 -10.71
C PHE A 23 -17.44 9.09 -11.56
N LYS A 24 -17.20 9.67 -12.75
CA LYS A 24 -16.08 9.27 -13.61
C LYS A 24 -14.73 9.49 -12.94
N LYS A 25 -14.55 10.62 -12.25
CA LYS A 25 -13.30 10.94 -11.56
C LYS A 25 -13.00 9.94 -10.44
N ILE A 26 -13.98 9.58 -9.61
CA ILE A 26 -13.82 8.52 -8.59
C ILE A 26 -13.53 7.17 -9.24
N GLY A 27 -14.22 6.82 -10.32
CA GLY A 27 -13.98 5.60 -11.08
C GLY A 27 -12.55 5.50 -11.61
N GLU A 28 -11.98 6.60 -12.12
CA GLU A 28 -10.60 6.63 -12.61
C GLU A 28 -9.58 6.45 -11.48
N LEU A 29 -9.80 7.08 -10.31
CA LEU A 29 -8.96 6.85 -9.13
C LEU A 29 -9.03 5.39 -8.66
N GLY A 30 -10.21 4.79 -8.67
CA GLY A 30 -10.39 3.37 -8.39
C GLY A 30 -9.65 2.46 -9.37
N LYS A 31 -9.67 2.80 -10.66
CA LYS A 31 -8.92 2.08 -11.70
C LYS A 31 -7.40 2.15 -11.46
N GLN A 32 -6.88 3.33 -11.10
CA GLN A 32 -5.47 3.50 -10.76
C GLN A 32 -5.08 2.64 -9.55
N LEU A 33 -5.91 2.62 -8.49
CA LEU A 33 -5.71 1.75 -7.33
C LEU A 33 -5.64 0.26 -7.73
N VAL A 34 -6.55 -0.21 -8.59
CA VAL A 34 -6.54 -1.59 -9.10
C VAL A 34 -5.23 -1.89 -9.82
N GLN A 35 -4.80 -1.03 -10.74
CA GLN A 35 -3.56 -1.23 -11.50
C GLN A 35 -2.32 -1.26 -10.59
N LEU A 36 -2.28 -0.39 -9.57
CA LEU A 36 -1.21 -0.39 -8.57
C LEU A 36 -1.18 -1.70 -7.78
N HIS A 37 -2.34 -2.22 -7.36
CA HIS A 37 -2.42 -3.40 -6.49
C HIS A 37 -2.23 -4.72 -7.24
N LEU A 38 -2.49 -4.74 -8.55
CA LEU A 38 -2.10 -5.84 -9.44
C LEU A 38 -0.61 -5.80 -9.82
N LEU A 39 0.10 -4.72 -9.48
CA LEU A 39 1.48 -4.42 -9.86
C LEU A 39 1.66 -4.27 -11.39
N GLU A 40 0.62 -3.80 -12.09
CA GLU A 40 0.56 -3.65 -13.55
C GLU A 40 0.81 -2.20 -14.02
N SER A 41 0.86 -1.23 -13.09
CA SER A 41 1.18 0.15 -13.44
C SER A 41 2.67 0.35 -13.75
N ASP A 42 2.95 1.00 -14.87
CA ASP A 42 4.30 1.42 -15.29
C ASP A 42 4.96 2.35 -14.25
N GLU A 43 4.16 3.03 -13.41
CA GLU A 43 4.66 3.86 -12.32
C GLU A 43 5.43 3.06 -11.25
N LEU A 44 5.36 1.73 -11.29
CA LEU A 44 6.08 0.82 -10.40
C LEU A 44 7.43 0.37 -10.97
N ASP A 45 7.77 0.73 -12.20
CA ASP A 45 9.02 0.31 -12.84
C ASP A 45 10.24 1.07 -12.32
N THR A 46 10.01 2.21 -11.66
CA THR A 46 11.03 2.90 -10.86
C THR A 46 10.60 2.91 -9.38
N PRO A 47 10.88 1.83 -8.62
CA PRO A 47 10.47 1.73 -7.23
C PRO A 47 11.14 2.78 -6.34
N ILE A 48 10.40 3.26 -5.34
CA ILE A 48 10.95 4.13 -4.29
C ILE A 48 11.90 3.36 -3.35
N ALA A 49 11.61 2.07 -3.15
CA ALA A 49 12.34 1.22 -2.25
C ALA A 49 13.45 0.50 -3.00
N LYS A 50 14.60 0.32 -2.35
CA LYS A 50 15.75 -0.38 -2.93
C LYS A 50 16.20 -1.49 -2.00
N TYR A 51 16.52 -2.64 -2.59
CA TYR A 51 17.15 -3.74 -1.88
C TYR A 51 18.67 -3.56 -1.94
N GLN A 52 19.31 -3.51 -0.77
CA GLN A 52 20.69 -3.10 -0.61
C GLN A 52 21.42 -3.98 0.41
N GLY A 53 22.74 -3.82 0.44
CA GLY A 53 23.62 -4.44 1.42
C GLY A 53 24.69 -5.33 0.79
N ALA A 54 25.86 -5.38 1.44
CA ALA A 54 27.08 -5.99 0.89
C ALA A 54 27.22 -7.50 1.15
N SER A 55 26.28 -8.13 1.86
CA SER A 55 26.28 -9.58 2.08
C SER A 55 25.71 -10.32 0.88
N GLU A 56 26.13 -11.57 0.66
CA GLU A 56 25.49 -12.50 -0.31
C GLU A 56 24.32 -13.28 0.33
N ASN A 57 24.04 -13.07 1.61
CA ASN A 57 22.95 -13.75 2.32
C ASN A 57 21.60 -13.08 2.05
N ASP A 58 20.82 -13.64 1.12
CA ASP A 58 19.44 -13.20 0.86
C ASP A 58 18.39 -13.91 1.74
N ARG A 59 18.80 -14.65 2.78
CA ARG A 59 17.87 -15.30 3.71
C ARG A 59 17.21 -14.27 4.62
N ILE A 60 15.89 -14.39 4.78
CA ILE A 60 15.11 -13.58 5.71
C ILE A 60 15.22 -14.20 7.10
N GLU A 61 16.08 -13.63 7.94
CA GLU A 61 16.38 -14.11 9.30
C GLU A 61 15.66 -13.30 10.38
N LYS A 62 15.45 -12.02 10.11
CA LYS A 62 14.73 -11.08 10.96
C LYS A 62 13.90 -10.14 10.11
N VAL A 63 13.01 -9.39 10.75
CA VAL A 63 12.27 -8.30 10.11
C VAL A 63 12.27 -7.16 11.10
N VAL A 64 13.24 -6.26 10.97
CA VAL A 64 13.47 -5.17 11.93
C VAL A 64 13.45 -3.87 11.17
N TYR A 65 12.53 -2.98 11.54
CA TYR A 65 12.47 -1.63 11.00
C TYR A 65 13.33 -0.68 11.83
N ASN A 66 14.11 0.13 11.14
CA ASN A 66 14.86 1.26 11.68
C ASN A 66 14.26 2.53 11.07
N GLU A 67 13.61 3.33 11.91
CA GLU A 67 12.91 4.55 11.50
C GLU A 67 13.87 5.67 11.11
N ASP A 68 14.98 5.84 11.86
CA ASP A 68 15.99 6.87 11.60
C ASP A 68 16.64 6.70 10.22
N GLU A 69 16.87 5.44 9.83
CA GLU A 69 17.45 5.12 8.53
C GLU A 69 16.40 4.87 7.44
N GLN A 70 15.12 4.81 7.79
CA GLN A 70 14.03 4.41 6.90
C GLN A 70 14.29 3.06 6.20
N ARG A 71 14.74 2.09 6.99
CA ARG A 71 15.22 0.78 6.52
C ARG A 71 14.51 -0.39 7.20
N VAL A 72 14.26 -1.45 6.44
CA VAL A 72 13.79 -2.75 6.95
C VAL A 72 14.87 -3.79 6.73
N TYR A 73 15.47 -4.27 7.81
CA TYR A 73 16.51 -5.30 7.79
C TYR A 73 15.89 -6.69 7.72
N ILE A 74 16.40 -7.51 6.79
CA ILE A 74 16.06 -8.93 6.71
C ILE A 74 17.09 -9.84 7.38
N ASN A 75 18.32 -9.36 7.52
CA ASN A 75 19.43 -9.97 8.28
C ASN A 75 20.45 -8.87 8.63
N GLU A 76 21.67 -9.23 9.03
CA GLU A 76 22.70 -8.23 9.40
C GLU A 76 23.27 -7.45 8.21
N GLY A 77 23.28 -8.05 7.02
CA GLY A 77 23.96 -7.52 5.85
C GLY A 77 23.06 -7.10 4.70
N LYS A 78 21.74 -7.34 4.77
CA LYS A 78 20.75 -7.01 3.74
C LYS A 78 19.52 -6.30 4.31
N TYR A 79 19.06 -5.29 3.59
CA TYR A 79 17.92 -4.46 3.97
C TYR A 79 17.21 -3.85 2.76
N PHE A 80 15.99 -3.37 3.00
CA PHE A 80 15.28 -2.48 2.09
C PHE A 80 15.37 -1.05 2.63
N GLU A 81 15.78 -0.10 1.80
CA GLU A 81 15.77 1.33 2.12
C GLU A 81 14.64 2.07 1.40
N GLY A 82 14.35 3.31 1.83
CA GLY A 82 13.26 4.12 1.28
C GLY A 82 11.88 3.78 1.85
N ILE A 83 11.85 3.12 3.01
CA ILE A 83 10.62 2.77 3.71
C ILE A 83 10.40 3.76 4.86
N ASN A 84 9.60 4.80 4.62
CA ASN A 84 9.23 5.75 5.68
C ASN A 84 8.24 5.14 6.68
N SER A 85 8.00 5.84 7.79
CA SER A 85 7.18 5.35 8.91
C SER A 85 5.71 5.16 8.52
N GLU A 86 5.13 6.09 7.74
CA GLU A 86 3.75 5.99 7.23
C GLU A 86 3.57 4.71 6.40
N LEU A 87 4.54 4.41 5.54
CA LEU A 87 4.54 3.23 4.69
C LEU A 87 4.77 1.95 5.48
N TRP A 88 5.70 1.95 6.44
CA TRP A 88 5.94 0.82 7.31
C TRP A 88 4.69 0.45 8.12
N GLN A 89 4.02 1.46 8.70
CA GLN A 89 2.83 1.30 9.52
C GLN A 89 1.53 1.13 8.70
N TYR A 90 1.60 1.07 7.37
CA TYR A 90 0.41 0.96 6.55
C TYR A 90 -0.27 -0.41 6.69
N HIS A 91 -1.57 -0.40 6.96
CA HIS A 91 -2.39 -1.60 7.17
C HIS A 91 -3.47 -1.76 6.10
N ILE A 92 -3.68 -3.00 5.68
CA ILE A 92 -4.90 -3.42 4.97
C ILE A 92 -5.56 -4.50 5.82
N GLY A 93 -6.77 -4.20 6.32
CA GLY A 93 -7.38 -4.99 7.37
C GLY A 93 -6.48 -5.08 8.61
N GLY A 94 -6.34 -6.25 9.20
CA GLY A 94 -5.46 -6.48 10.35
C GLY A 94 -3.97 -6.65 10.02
N TYR A 95 -3.55 -6.38 8.79
CA TYR A 95 -2.20 -6.70 8.32
C TYR A 95 -1.38 -5.47 8.00
N GLN A 96 -0.30 -5.27 8.75
CA GLN A 96 0.79 -4.38 8.38
C GLN A 96 1.50 -4.97 7.15
N VAL A 97 1.25 -4.40 5.97
CA VAL A 97 1.45 -5.09 4.68
C VAL A 97 2.90 -5.47 4.46
N LEU A 98 3.81 -4.50 4.61
CA LEU A 98 5.25 -4.70 4.40
C LEU A 98 5.86 -5.67 5.41
N TYR A 99 5.55 -5.50 6.69
CA TYR A 99 6.00 -6.40 7.75
C TYR A 99 5.52 -7.83 7.52
N LYS A 100 4.21 -8.00 7.24
CA LYS A 100 3.63 -9.33 7.05
C LYS A 100 4.23 -10.06 5.86
N TYR A 101 4.47 -9.36 4.74
CA TYR A 101 5.09 -9.98 3.56
C TYR A 101 6.41 -10.67 3.89
N LEU A 102 7.31 -9.99 4.63
CA LEU A 102 8.60 -10.54 5.02
C LEU A 102 8.45 -11.58 6.14
N LYS A 103 7.60 -11.32 7.14
CA LYS A 103 7.36 -12.24 8.26
C LYS A 103 6.91 -13.62 7.80
N ASP A 104 5.97 -13.68 6.88
CA ASP A 104 5.42 -14.95 6.36
C ASP A 104 6.46 -15.74 5.52
N ARG A 105 7.57 -15.09 5.14
CA ARG A 105 8.69 -15.68 4.39
C ARG A 105 9.94 -15.87 5.24
N LYS A 106 9.87 -15.61 6.55
CA LYS A 106 11.00 -15.78 7.47
C LYS A 106 11.53 -17.22 7.39
N GLY A 107 12.86 -17.35 7.35
CA GLY A 107 13.58 -18.60 7.19
C GLY A 107 13.81 -19.02 5.73
N ARG A 108 13.21 -18.34 4.74
CA ARG A 108 13.40 -18.62 3.31
C ARG A 108 14.40 -17.63 2.70
N ILE A 109 14.93 -18.00 1.53
CA ILE A 109 15.70 -17.07 0.68
C ILE A 109 14.70 -16.11 0.03
N LEU A 110 15.04 -14.83 -0.03
CA LEU A 110 14.25 -13.81 -0.72
C LEU A 110 14.40 -14.00 -2.24
N GLU A 111 13.39 -14.62 -2.86
CA GLU A 111 13.43 -14.95 -4.30
C GLU A 111 13.27 -13.72 -5.20
N ASP A 112 12.47 -12.75 -4.77
CA ASP A 112 12.15 -11.56 -5.58
C ASP A 112 12.11 -10.29 -4.70
N ALA A 113 13.26 -9.64 -4.59
CA ALA A 113 13.39 -8.36 -3.91
C ALA A 113 12.67 -7.22 -4.67
N ARG A 114 12.65 -7.29 -6.01
CA ARG A 114 12.04 -6.27 -6.86
C ARG A 114 10.53 -6.19 -6.62
N ARG A 115 9.86 -7.34 -6.45
CA ARG A 115 8.44 -7.38 -6.12
C ARG A 115 8.13 -6.70 -4.79
N TYR A 116 8.94 -6.91 -3.75
CA TYR A 116 8.76 -6.21 -2.48
C TYR A 116 8.91 -4.68 -2.65
N CYS A 117 9.90 -4.24 -3.44
CA CYS A 117 10.06 -2.84 -3.77
C CYS A 117 8.86 -2.26 -4.55
N LYS A 118 8.30 -3.02 -5.50
CA LYS A 118 7.08 -2.63 -6.22
C LYS A 118 5.88 -2.51 -5.27
N ILE A 119 5.72 -3.44 -4.33
CA ILE A 119 4.65 -3.38 -3.31
C ILE A 119 4.80 -2.12 -2.45
N ALA A 120 6.00 -1.82 -1.94
CA ALA A 120 6.26 -0.60 -1.17
C ALA A 120 5.89 0.67 -1.97
N THR A 121 6.21 0.69 -3.27
CA THR A 121 5.89 1.81 -4.16
C THR A 121 4.38 1.92 -4.40
N ALA A 122 3.70 0.80 -4.63
CA ALA A 122 2.25 0.74 -4.82
C ALA A 122 1.51 1.26 -3.58
N LEU A 123 1.96 0.90 -2.38
CA LEU A 123 1.40 1.41 -1.13
C LEU A 123 1.62 2.92 -0.95
N GLN A 124 2.82 3.44 -1.26
CA GLN A 124 3.06 4.88 -1.18
C GLN A 124 2.13 5.66 -2.13
N LYS A 125 1.92 5.17 -3.35
CA LYS A 125 0.98 5.76 -4.31
C LYS A 125 -0.47 5.60 -3.86
N THR A 126 -0.82 4.46 -3.28
CA THR A 126 -2.13 4.21 -2.67
C THR A 126 -2.46 5.25 -1.61
N ILE A 127 -1.53 5.56 -0.71
CA ILE A 127 -1.70 6.61 0.31
C ILE A 127 -2.02 7.96 -0.35
N GLY A 128 -1.34 8.31 -1.44
CA GLY A 128 -1.60 9.53 -2.20
C GLY A 128 -2.99 9.56 -2.82
N LEU A 129 -3.39 8.48 -3.50
CA LEU A 129 -4.72 8.37 -4.12
C LEU A 129 -5.84 8.34 -3.09
N GLN A 130 -5.64 7.70 -1.94
CA GLN A 130 -6.60 7.72 -0.84
C GLN A 130 -6.83 9.14 -0.32
N LYS A 131 -5.77 9.94 -0.17
CA LYS A 131 -5.90 11.36 0.19
C LYS A 131 -6.71 12.15 -0.85
N GLU A 132 -6.53 11.88 -2.15
CA GLU A 132 -7.34 12.51 -3.21
C GLU A 132 -8.81 12.08 -3.13
N ILE A 133 -9.06 10.79 -2.90
CA ILE A 133 -10.42 10.25 -2.72
C ILE A 133 -11.08 10.88 -1.50
N ASP A 134 -10.40 10.94 -0.36
CA ASP A 134 -10.95 11.52 0.89
C ASP A 134 -11.37 12.98 0.72
N LEU A 135 -10.64 13.75 -0.11
CA LEU A 135 -11.00 15.14 -0.44
C LEU A 135 -12.24 15.24 -1.35
N LEU A 136 -12.45 14.27 -2.24
CA LEU A 136 -13.55 14.28 -3.20
C LEU A 136 -14.82 13.62 -2.65
N TYR A 137 -14.69 12.61 -1.79
CA TYR A 137 -15.79 11.76 -1.36
C TYR A 137 -16.96 12.50 -0.68
N PRO A 138 -16.75 13.56 0.14
CA PRO A 138 -17.86 14.33 0.69
C PRO A 138 -18.83 14.86 -0.37
N LYS A 139 -18.32 15.27 -1.54
CA LYS A 139 -19.14 15.75 -2.66
C LYS A 139 -19.99 14.65 -3.31
N VAL A 140 -19.55 13.40 -3.22
CA VAL A 140 -20.31 12.24 -3.71
C VAL A 140 -21.59 12.09 -2.90
N GLU A 141 -21.52 12.37 -1.60
CA GLU A 141 -22.62 12.19 -0.65
C GLU A 141 -23.63 13.35 -0.65
N GLU A 142 -23.31 14.49 -1.26
CA GLU A 142 -24.20 15.66 -1.33
C GLU A 142 -25.39 15.44 -2.29
N ASN A 143 -25.19 14.71 -3.39
CA ASN A 143 -26.18 14.52 -4.45
C ASN A 143 -26.25 13.04 -4.85
N ILE A 144 -26.79 12.21 -3.96
CA ILE A 144 -26.90 10.75 -4.18
C ILE A 144 -28.06 10.46 -5.14
N LEU A 145 -27.85 9.55 -6.08
CA LEU A 145 -28.91 8.93 -6.89
C LEU A 145 -29.67 7.93 -6.01
N GLU A 146 -30.96 8.18 -5.82
CA GLU A 146 -31.91 7.25 -5.17
C GLU A 146 -32.40 6.16 -6.15
#